data_AF-A0A4R8BIY0-F1
#
_entry.id   AF-A0A4R8BIY0-F1
#
_cell.length_a   1.000
_cell.length_b   1.000
_cell.length_c   1.000
_cell.angle_alpha   90.00
_cell.angle_beta   90.00
_cell.angle_gamma   90.00
#
_symmetry.space_group_name_H-M   'P 1'
#
loop_
_entity.id
_entity.type
_entity.pdbx_description
1 polymer ?
#
loop_
_entity_poly.entity_id
_entity_poly.type
_entity_poly.pdbx_seq_one_letter_code
_entity_poly.pdbx_strand_id
1 'polypeptide(L)'
;MLRFEFRNASFEGLWSGEFRDLELGVVADFRLRVAEQVIYSEDGFTVFELRLAFDHWLRKSDSAVVGFEFNSVESDEPGLVWFRPQPGGGYRVGSIHQDDVSFEVFSPAEIQQAAQEFISSVDDWVLQNLGIVVAEHLDLPR
;
A
#
# COMPACT_ATOMS: atom_id res chain seq x y z
N MET A 1 10.12 4.50 -12.93
CA MET A 1 8.90 5.14 -12.36
C MET A 1 8.14 4.13 -11.51
N LEU A 2 7.91 4.44 -10.25
CA LEU A 2 7.20 3.55 -9.31
C LEU A 2 5.69 3.82 -9.32
N ARG A 3 4.86 2.77 -9.35
CA ARG A 3 3.40 2.88 -9.19
C ARG A 3 2.81 1.70 -8.44
N PHE A 4 1.81 2.00 -7.60
CA PHE A 4 0.90 1.02 -7.01
C PHE A 4 -0.47 1.24 -7.65
N GLU A 5 -1.03 0.20 -8.25
CA GLU A 5 -2.26 0.28 -9.01
C GLU A 5 -3.22 -0.78 -8.49
N PHE A 6 -4.52 -0.47 -8.53
CA PHE A 6 -5.55 -1.47 -8.30
C PHE A 6 -6.73 -1.25 -9.25
N ARG A 7 -7.50 -2.31 -9.50
CA ARG A 7 -8.72 -2.29 -10.32
C ARG A 7 -9.69 -3.35 -9.84
N ASN A 8 -10.93 -3.30 -10.37
CA ASN A 8 -11.98 -4.26 -10.00
C ASN A 8 -12.20 -4.33 -8.48
N ALA A 9 -12.03 -3.20 -7.78
CA ALA A 9 -12.19 -3.14 -6.34
C ALA A 9 -13.64 -3.39 -5.92
N SER A 10 -13.80 -4.09 -4.81
CA SER A 10 -15.08 -4.40 -4.18
C SER A 10 -14.96 -4.36 -2.67
N PHE A 11 -16.10 -4.25 -2.00
CA PHE A 11 -16.20 -4.45 -0.56
C PHE A 11 -16.80 -5.83 -0.29
N GLU A 12 -16.05 -6.70 0.37
CA GLU A 12 -16.44 -8.02 0.83
C GLU A 12 -16.70 -7.98 2.33
N GLY A 13 -17.90 -8.44 2.73
CA GLY A 13 -18.31 -8.48 4.13
C GLY A 13 -19.51 -7.60 4.45
N LEU A 14 -19.71 -7.33 5.74
CA LEU A 14 -20.80 -6.52 6.25
C LEU A 14 -20.21 -5.29 6.91
N TRP A 15 -20.70 -4.11 6.52
CA TRP A 15 -20.32 -2.86 7.17
C TRP A 15 -21.00 -2.76 8.53
N SER A 16 -20.23 -2.90 9.60
CA SER A 16 -20.68 -2.71 10.98
C SER A 16 -20.51 -1.27 11.48
N GLY A 17 -19.80 -0.43 10.71
CA GLY A 17 -19.38 0.91 11.13
C GLY A 17 -17.95 0.96 11.66
N GLU A 18 -17.26 -0.18 11.76
CA GLU A 18 -15.90 -0.27 12.27
C GLU A 18 -14.87 -0.26 11.15
N PHE A 19 -13.78 0.49 11.32
CA PHE A 19 -12.71 0.62 10.33
C PHE A 19 -12.04 -0.72 9.98
N ARG A 20 -12.07 -1.67 10.92
CA ARG A 20 -11.56 -3.02 10.72
C ARG A 20 -12.30 -3.76 9.60
N ASP A 21 -13.57 -3.44 9.37
CA ASP A 21 -14.31 -4.02 8.25
C ASP A 21 -13.73 -3.54 6.91
N LEU A 22 -13.25 -2.30 6.82
CA LEU A 22 -12.59 -1.80 5.61
C LEU A 22 -11.21 -2.43 5.41
N GLU A 23 -10.46 -2.61 6.50
CA GLU A 23 -9.10 -3.16 6.50
C GLU A 23 -9.02 -4.49 5.74
N LEU A 24 -9.95 -5.41 6.02
CA LEU A 24 -9.99 -6.71 5.34
C LEU A 24 -11.03 -6.78 4.21
N GLY A 25 -12.04 -5.91 4.24
CA GLY A 25 -13.17 -6.01 3.30
C GLY A 25 -12.93 -5.33 1.95
N VAL A 26 -12.02 -4.35 1.85
CA VAL A 26 -11.76 -3.67 0.57
C VAL A 26 -10.66 -4.40 -0.20
N VAL A 27 -11.07 -5.22 -1.15
CA VAL A 27 -10.20 -6.08 -1.97
C VAL A 27 -10.21 -5.67 -3.43
N ALA A 28 -9.12 -5.92 -4.16
CA ALA A 28 -8.99 -5.57 -5.58
C ALA A 28 -7.92 -6.40 -6.32
N ASP A 29 -7.89 -6.35 -7.65
CA ASP A 29 -6.72 -6.78 -8.42
C ASP A 29 -5.60 -5.75 -8.20
N PHE A 30 -4.55 -6.10 -7.46
CA PHE A 30 -3.44 -5.22 -7.14
C PHE A 30 -2.23 -5.45 -8.05
N ARG A 31 -1.50 -4.37 -8.36
CA ARG A 31 -0.24 -4.40 -9.11
C ARG A 31 0.77 -3.41 -8.57
N LEU A 32 2.00 -3.89 -8.39
CA LEU A 32 3.18 -3.06 -8.14
C LEU A 32 4.03 -3.00 -9.42
N ARG A 33 4.25 -1.79 -9.93
CA ARG A 33 5.03 -1.53 -11.12
C ARG A 33 6.29 -0.74 -10.84
N VAL A 34 7.38 -1.18 -11.45
CA VAL A 34 8.65 -0.45 -11.55
C VAL A 34 8.98 -0.24 -13.02
N ALA A 35 8.98 1.03 -13.42
CA ALA A 35 8.94 1.45 -14.82
C ALA A 35 7.76 0.79 -15.56
N GLU A 36 8.03 0.06 -16.65
CA GLU A 36 7.00 -0.64 -17.43
C GLU A 36 6.74 -2.07 -16.93
N GLN A 37 7.54 -2.57 -15.98
CA GLN A 37 7.47 -3.93 -15.49
C GLN A 37 6.53 -4.04 -14.29
N VAL A 38 5.59 -4.98 -14.34
CA VAL A 38 4.88 -5.45 -13.14
C VAL A 38 5.81 -6.39 -12.41
N ILE A 39 6.18 -6.04 -11.18
CA ILE A 39 7.09 -6.85 -10.35
C ILE A 39 6.33 -7.68 -9.31
N TYR A 40 5.06 -7.35 -9.07
CA TYR A 40 4.14 -8.13 -8.25
C TYR A 40 2.69 -7.81 -8.62
N SER A 41 1.84 -8.83 -8.55
CA SER A 41 0.40 -8.71 -8.73
C SER A 41 -0.33 -9.79 -7.97
N GLU A 42 -1.47 -9.44 -7.41
CA GLU A 42 -2.32 -10.35 -6.66
C GLU A 42 -3.79 -10.00 -6.88
N ASP A 43 -4.60 -11.02 -7.14
CA ASP A 43 -6.05 -10.88 -7.29
C ASP A 43 -6.69 -10.99 -5.90
N GLY A 44 -7.67 -10.13 -5.60
CA GLY A 44 -8.34 -10.13 -4.29
C GLY A 44 -7.50 -9.57 -3.15
N PHE A 45 -6.51 -8.73 -3.44
CA PHE A 45 -5.60 -8.15 -2.46
C PHE A 45 -6.26 -7.08 -1.59
N THR A 46 -5.97 -7.06 -0.29
CA THR A 46 -6.49 -6.08 0.71
C THR A 46 -5.88 -4.69 0.54
N VAL A 47 -6.32 -3.95 -0.47
CA VAL A 47 -5.75 -2.63 -0.82
C VAL A 47 -5.90 -1.59 0.29
N PHE A 48 -6.94 -1.70 1.13
CA PHE A 48 -7.12 -0.79 2.26
C PHE A 48 -6.16 -1.09 3.42
N GLU A 49 -5.83 -2.36 3.66
CA GLU A 49 -4.79 -2.75 4.61
C GLU A 49 -3.43 -2.16 4.20
N LEU A 50 -3.06 -2.29 2.93
CA LEU A 50 -1.82 -1.68 2.42
C LEU A 50 -1.84 -0.16 2.53
N ARG A 51 -3.00 0.48 2.26
CA ARG A 51 -3.19 1.92 2.46
C ARG A 51 -2.94 2.32 3.91
N LEU A 52 -3.43 1.55 4.89
CA LEU A 52 -3.18 1.80 6.32
C LEU A 52 -1.69 1.67 6.66
N ALA A 53 -1.04 0.64 6.11
CA ALA A 53 0.38 0.42 6.30
C ALA A 53 1.24 1.57 5.75
N PHE A 54 0.90 2.10 4.56
CA PHE A 54 1.57 3.27 4.00
C PHE A 54 1.35 4.54 4.81
N ASP A 55 0.13 4.86 5.22
CA ASP A 55 -0.13 6.03 6.05
C ASP A 55 0.63 5.95 7.38
N HIS A 56 0.65 4.77 8.01
CA HIS A 56 1.42 4.55 9.23
C HIS A 56 2.93 4.74 8.98
N TRP A 57 3.47 4.24 7.87
CA TRP A 57 4.87 4.43 7.51
C TRP A 57 5.20 5.90 7.25
N LEU A 58 4.39 6.62 6.48
CA LEU A 58 4.59 8.04 6.15
C LEU A 58 4.57 8.94 7.39
N ARG A 59 3.73 8.63 8.39
CA ARG A 59 3.64 9.41 9.64
C ARG A 59 4.84 9.22 10.58
N LYS A 60 5.68 8.21 10.39
CA LYS A 60 6.90 8.04 11.21
C LYS A 60 7.90 9.13 10.87
N SER A 61 8.40 9.83 11.90
CA SER A 61 9.40 10.91 11.75
C SER A 61 10.68 10.47 11.02
N ASP A 62 11.01 9.18 11.11
CA ASP A 62 12.21 8.58 10.49
C ASP A 62 11.89 7.78 9.22
N SER A 63 10.71 7.94 8.62
CA SER A 63 10.28 7.19 7.42
C SER A 63 11.25 7.32 6.23
N ALA A 64 12.00 8.43 6.15
CA ALA A 64 13.03 8.64 5.15
C ALA A 64 14.33 7.84 5.40
N VAL A 65 14.52 7.26 6.58
CA VAL A 65 15.67 6.42 6.97
C VAL A 65 15.27 4.96 7.15
N VAL A 66 14.03 4.71 7.56
CA VAL A 66 13.52 3.38 7.89
C VAL A 66 12.81 2.77 6.68
N GLY A 67 13.20 1.54 6.34
CA GLY A 67 12.52 0.76 5.31
C GLY A 67 11.05 0.51 5.62
N PHE A 68 10.36 -0.05 4.64
CA PHE A 68 8.97 -0.48 4.73
C PHE A 68 8.88 -1.96 4.42
N GLU A 69 7.97 -2.65 5.09
CA GLU A 69 7.63 -4.03 4.81
C GLU A 69 6.14 -4.21 5.14
N PHE A 70 5.38 -4.61 4.13
CA PHE A 70 3.97 -4.91 4.28
C PHE A 70 3.81 -6.37 4.70
N ASN A 71 3.16 -6.55 5.85
CA ASN A 71 2.81 -7.84 6.42
C ASN A 71 1.29 -7.87 6.53
N SER A 72 0.64 -8.50 5.55
CA SER A 72 -0.81 -8.64 5.54
C SER A 72 -1.25 -9.60 6.64
N VAL A 73 -2.42 -9.36 7.23
CA VAL A 73 -3.10 -10.28 8.13
C VAL A 73 -3.53 -11.56 7.41
N GLU A 74 -3.79 -11.49 6.09
CA GLU A 74 -4.26 -12.64 5.30
C GLU A 74 -3.12 -13.49 4.71
N SER A 75 -1.87 -13.00 4.77
CA SER A 75 -0.70 -13.71 4.27
C SER A 75 0.27 -14.08 5.39
N ASP A 76 0.67 -15.36 5.42
CA ASP A 76 1.74 -15.83 6.30
C ASP A 76 3.15 -15.41 5.81
N GLU A 77 3.26 -14.85 4.60
CA GLU A 77 4.53 -14.45 3.98
C GLU A 77 4.77 -12.93 4.13
N PRO A 78 5.77 -12.51 4.92
CA PRO A 78 6.09 -11.10 5.05
C PRO A 78 6.73 -10.55 3.78
N GLY A 79 6.50 -9.26 3.50
CA GLY A 79 7.17 -8.57 2.40
C GLY A 79 6.50 -8.74 1.03
N LEU A 80 5.17 -8.86 0.98
CA LEU A 80 4.41 -8.75 -0.26
C LEU A 80 4.70 -7.43 -1.00
N VAL A 81 4.95 -6.36 -0.23
CA VAL A 81 5.50 -5.09 -0.70
C VAL A 81 6.56 -4.62 0.30
N TRP A 82 7.74 -4.22 -0.16
CA TRP A 82 8.79 -3.69 0.71
C TRP A 82 9.54 -2.53 0.07
N PHE A 83 10.08 -1.63 0.92
CA PHE A 83 11.06 -0.61 0.57
C PHE A 83 12.33 -0.84 1.39
N ARG A 84 13.46 -1.07 0.73
CA ARG A 84 14.76 -1.29 1.40
C ARG A 84 15.71 -0.14 1.13
N PRO A 85 16.16 0.59 2.16
CA PRO A 85 17.12 1.68 1.98
C PRO A 85 18.43 1.15 1.40
N GLN A 86 19.07 1.93 0.54
CA GLN A 86 20.32 1.55 -0.13
C GLN A 86 21.53 2.33 0.39
N PRO A 87 22.74 1.74 0.37
CA PRO A 87 23.98 2.48 0.58
C PRO A 87 24.10 3.60 -0.46
N GLY A 88 24.23 4.85 -0.01
CA GLY A 88 24.24 6.03 -0.89
C GLY A 88 22.92 6.82 -0.92
N GLY A 89 21.89 6.34 -0.19
CA GLY A 89 20.59 6.98 -0.11
C GLY A 89 19.58 6.40 -1.09
N GLY A 90 18.30 6.75 -0.87
CA GLY A 90 17.20 6.18 -1.65
C GLY A 90 16.88 4.73 -1.27
N TYR A 91 16.08 4.10 -2.10
CA TYR A 91 15.41 2.84 -1.80
C TYR A 91 15.30 1.95 -3.02
N ARG A 92 15.33 0.65 -2.79
CA ARG A 92 14.78 -0.33 -3.72
C ARG A 92 13.37 -0.70 -3.28
N VAL A 93 12.55 -1.04 -4.25
CA VAL A 93 11.18 -1.49 -4.05
C VAL A 93 11.05 -2.90 -4.59
N GLY A 94 10.29 -3.75 -3.90
CA GLY A 94 10.05 -5.10 -4.38
C GLY A 94 8.96 -5.84 -3.63
N SER A 95 8.84 -7.11 -3.99
CA SER A 95 7.97 -8.12 -3.37
C SER A 95 8.77 -9.38 -3.06
N ILE A 96 8.29 -10.20 -2.13
CA ILE A 96 8.81 -11.55 -1.89
C ILE A 96 8.55 -12.50 -3.05
N HIS A 97 7.50 -12.25 -3.85
CA HIS A 97 7.12 -13.08 -5.00
C HIS A 97 7.72 -12.63 -6.34
N GLN A 98 8.63 -11.64 -6.33
CA GLN A 98 9.23 -11.16 -7.58
C GLN A 98 10.29 -12.16 -8.10
N ASP A 99 10.23 -12.49 -9.39
CA ASP A 99 11.23 -13.36 -10.03
C ASP A 99 12.57 -12.64 -10.23
N ASP A 100 12.52 -11.37 -10.68
CA ASP A 100 13.69 -10.53 -10.94
C ASP A 100 13.69 -9.30 -10.03
N VAL A 101 14.79 -9.13 -9.29
CA VAL A 101 14.97 -7.95 -8.43
C VAL A 101 15.26 -6.72 -9.29
N SER A 102 14.40 -5.70 -9.22
CA SER A 102 14.70 -4.42 -9.83
C SER A 102 15.93 -3.77 -9.19
N PHE A 103 16.86 -3.31 -10.03
CA PHE A 103 18.03 -2.56 -9.60
C PHE A 103 17.77 -1.04 -9.53
N GLU A 104 16.58 -0.58 -9.94
CA GLU A 104 16.19 0.83 -9.89
C GLU A 104 16.19 1.31 -8.44
N VAL A 105 16.80 2.47 -8.22
CA VAL A 105 16.86 3.13 -6.92
C VAL A 105 16.00 4.38 -6.99
N PHE A 106 15.01 4.46 -6.12
CA PHE A 106 14.10 5.59 -6.01
C PHE A 106 14.55 6.53 -4.91
N SER A 107 14.39 7.82 -5.15
CA SER A 107 14.54 8.82 -4.11
C SER A 107 13.45 8.66 -3.04
N PRO A 108 13.68 9.13 -1.80
CA PRO A 108 12.65 9.14 -0.77
C PRO A 108 11.37 9.86 -1.24
N ALA A 109 11.51 10.96 -1.98
CA ALA A 109 10.39 11.73 -2.51
C ALA A 109 9.53 10.92 -3.49
N GLU A 110 10.14 10.15 -4.39
CA GLU A 110 9.40 9.32 -5.37
C GLU A 110 8.58 8.22 -4.69
N ILE A 111 9.12 7.57 -3.65
CA ILE A 111 8.37 6.54 -2.92
C ILE A 111 7.26 7.16 -2.08
N GLN A 112 7.54 8.27 -1.39
CA GLN A 112 6.53 8.98 -0.61
C GLN A 112 5.39 9.44 -1.52
N GLN A 113 5.72 9.98 -2.70
CA GLN A 113 4.73 10.36 -3.70
C GLN A 113 3.90 9.15 -4.16
N ALA A 114 4.53 8.05 -4.56
CA ALA A 114 3.80 6.87 -5.04
C ALA A 114 2.90 6.25 -3.95
N ALA A 115 3.36 6.21 -2.70
CA ALA A 115 2.55 5.78 -1.56
C ALA A 115 1.37 6.72 -1.30
N GLN A 116 1.58 8.04 -1.38
CA GLN A 116 0.53 9.04 -1.22
C GLN A 116 -0.52 8.97 -2.33
N GLU A 117 -0.10 8.79 -3.59
CA GLU A 117 -0.98 8.59 -4.74
C GLU A 117 -1.85 7.34 -4.58
N PHE A 118 -1.27 6.25 -4.06
CA PHE A 118 -2.01 5.03 -3.74
C PHE A 118 -3.05 5.27 -2.63
N ILE A 119 -2.65 5.91 -1.53
CA ILE A 119 -3.55 6.27 -0.42
C ILE A 119 -4.74 7.08 -0.95
N SER A 120 -4.48 8.13 -1.73
CA SER A 120 -5.52 8.97 -2.31
C SER A 120 -6.45 8.18 -3.23
N SER A 121 -5.92 7.27 -4.04
CA SER A 121 -6.72 6.43 -4.95
C SER A 121 -7.65 5.48 -4.19
N VAL A 122 -7.18 4.88 -3.08
CA VAL A 122 -8.00 4.02 -2.23
C VAL A 122 -9.06 4.84 -1.48
N ASP A 123 -8.68 5.99 -0.91
CA ASP A 123 -9.59 6.87 -0.17
C ASP A 123 -10.71 7.41 -1.08
N ASP A 124 -10.38 7.79 -2.32
CA ASP A 124 -11.34 8.20 -3.34
C ASP A 124 -12.32 7.08 -3.68
N TRP A 125 -11.83 5.84 -3.85
CA TRP A 125 -12.69 4.69 -4.13
C TRP A 125 -13.66 4.42 -2.97
N VAL A 126 -13.16 4.44 -1.72
CA VAL A 126 -13.98 4.21 -0.52
C VAL A 126 -15.05 5.29 -0.37
N LEU A 127 -14.72 6.55 -0.59
CA LEU A 127 -15.69 7.64 -0.56
C LEU A 127 -16.77 7.45 -1.65
N GLN A 128 -16.36 7.16 -2.89
CA GLN A 128 -17.28 7.07 -4.02
C GLN A 128 -18.21 5.85 -3.96
N ASN A 129 -17.72 4.72 -3.43
CA ASN A 129 -18.45 3.45 -3.47
C ASN A 129 -19.14 3.12 -2.14
N LEU A 130 -18.58 3.57 -1.01
CA LEU A 130 -19.10 3.27 0.33
C LEU A 130 -19.63 4.52 1.05
N GLY A 131 -19.33 5.72 0.56
CA GLY A 131 -19.76 6.97 1.20
C GLY A 131 -19.02 7.30 2.50
N ILE A 132 -17.85 6.70 2.73
CA ILE A 132 -17.08 6.82 3.97
C ILE A 132 -15.91 7.77 3.77
N VAL A 133 -15.75 8.75 4.67
CA VAL A 133 -14.61 9.67 4.67
C VAL A 133 -13.51 9.14 5.59
N VAL A 134 -12.48 8.53 5.00
CA VAL A 134 -11.39 7.85 5.72
C VAL A 134 -10.69 8.77 6.76
N ALA A 135 -10.45 10.03 6.41
CA ALA A 135 -9.75 10.98 7.28
C ALA A 135 -10.47 11.22 8.63
N GLU A 136 -11.80 11.24 8.64
CA GLU A 136 -12.60 11.47 9.85
C GLU A 136 -12.48 10.33 10.86
N HIS A 137 -12.08 9.14 10.39
CA HIS A 137 -11.96 7.94 11.20
C HIS A 137 -10.53 7.65 11.67
N LEU A 138 -9.51 8.26 11.06
CA LEU A 138 -8.10 8.08 11.44
C LEU A 138 -7.68 8.92 12.66
N ASP A 139 -8.41 9.99 12.98
CA ASP A 139 -8.12 10.89 14.10
C ASP A 139 -8.81 10.47 15.42
N LEU A 140 -9.49 9.32 15.44
CA LEU A 140 -10.06 8.76 16.66
C LEU A 140 -8.96 8.06 17.46
N PRO A 141 -8.83 8.32 18.78
CA PRO A 141 -7.90 7.59 19.62
C PRO A 141 -8.24 6.09 19.57
N ARG A 142 -7.27 5.27 19.14
CA ARG A 142 -7.34 3.80 19.19
C ARG A 142 -7.40 3.30 20.63
#